data_AF-A0A351JWL4-F1
#
_entry.id   AF-A0A351JWL4-F1
#
_cell.length_a   1.000
_cell.length_b   1.000
_cell.length_c   1.000
_cell.angle_alpha   90.00
_cell.angle_beta   90.00
_cell.angle_gamma   90.00
#
_symmetry.space_group_name_H-M   'P 1'
#
loop_
_entity.id
_entity.type
_entity.pdbx_description
1 polymer ?
#
loop_
_entity_poly.entity_id
_entity_poly.type
_entity_poly.pdbx_seq_one_letter_code
_entity_poly.pdbx_strand_id
1 'polypeptide(L)' 'MCTYREDEQGNLILEDGTVIPEAVRERAEVYSRVVGYLRPVEQWNAGKQEEFADRKLFHPETEATSRNANPW' A
#
# COMPACT_ATOMS: atom_id res chain seq x y z
N MET A 1 -3.24 10.02 2.30
CA MET A 1 -2.25 8.93 2.31
C MET A 1 -1.21 9.40 3.32
N CYS A 2 -1.03 8.72 4.45
CA CYS A 2 -0.03 9.18 5.44
C CYS A 2 1.35 9.08 4.80
N THR A 3 2.00 10.21 4.59
CA THR A 3 3.36 10.22 4.07
C THR A 3 4.32 10.26 5.26
N TYR A 4 5.36 9.44 5.24
CA TYR A 4 6.42 9.43 6.25
C TYR A 4 7.77 9.53 5.54
N ARG A 5 8.78 10.07 6.22
CA ARG A 5 10.16 10.10 5.74
C ARG A 5 11.07 9.38 6.74
N GLU A 6 12.05 8.64 6.25
CA GLU A 6 13.09 8.00 7.06
C GLU A 6 14.36 8.87 7.05
N ASP A 7 15.02 9.02 8.21
CA ASP A 7 16.31 9.73 8.33
C ASP A 7 17.51 8.78 8.09
N GLU A 8 18.73 9.35 8.10
CA GLU A 8 19.97 8.58 7.93
C GLU A 8 20.23 7.57 9.07
N GLN A 9 19.50 7.68 10.19
CA GLN A 9 19.58 6.77 11.33
C GLN A 9 18.41 5.77 11.38
N GLY A 10 17.54 5.73 10.36
CA GLY A 10 16.41 4.79 10.28
C GLY A 10 15.16 5.20 11.06
N ASN A 11 15.12 6.40 11.65
CA ASN A 11 13.95 6.88 12.39
C ASN A 11 12.85 7.38 11.43
N LEU A 12 11.59 7.11 11.79
CA LEU A 12 10.44 7.60 11.03
C LEU A 12 10.07 9.01 11.50
N ILE A 13 9.95 9.93 10.56
CA ILE A 13 9.45 11.28 10.80
C ILE A 13 8.07 11.42 10.13
N LEU A 14 7.06 11.65 10.96
CA LEU A 14 5.67 11.85 10.55
C LEU A 14 5.43 13.32 10.11
N GLU A 15 4.30 13.57 9.43
CA GLU A 15 3.94 14.93 8.96
C GLU A 15 3.76 15.94 10.10
N ASP A 16 3.39 15.49 11.30
CA ASP A 16 3.21 16.33 12.49
C ASP A 16 4.53 16.64 13.22
N GLY A 17 5.66 16.15 12.71
CA GLY A 17 6.99 16.33 13.31
C GLY A 17 7.34 15.31 14.40
N THR A 18 6.46 14.35 14.68
CA THR A 18 6.75 13.26 15.62
C THR A 18 7.83 12.34 15.04
N VAL A 19 8.86 12.04 15.84
CA VAL A 19 9.94 11.12 15.49
C VAL A 19 9.76 9.80 16.22
N ILE A 20 9.71 8.70 15.47
CA ILE A 20 9.65 7.34 16.00
C ILE A 20 11.01 6.68 15.77
N PRO A 21 11.79 6.41 16.84
CA PRO A 21 13.09 5.78 16.71
C PRO A 21 13.01 4.36 16.11
N GLU A 22 13.99 3.96 15.31
CA GLU A 22 14.02 2.60 14.75
C GLU A 22 14.00 1.53 15.85
N ALA A 23 14.76 1.75 16.93
CA ALA A 23 14.92 0.81 18.03
C ALA A 23 13.63 0.47 18.80
N VAL A 24 12.58 1.29 18.67
CA VAL A 24 11.27 1.05 19.32
C VAL A 24 10.21 0.55 18.34
N ARG A 25 10.55 0.41 17.05
CA ARG A 25 9.64 -0.11 16.04
C ARG A 25 9.55 -1.62 16.17
N GLU A 26 8.34 -2.14 16.01
CA GLU A 26 8.09 -3.56 15.83
C GLU A 26 7.64 -3.81 14.40
N ARG A 27 8.06 -4.94 13.83
CA ARG A 27 7.67 -5.28 12.45
C ARG A 27 6.21 -5.73 12.45
N ALA A 28 5.38 -5.07 11.66
CA ALA A 28 4.00 -5.48 11.49
C ALA A 28 3.91 -6.76 10.65
N GLU A 29 3.19 -7.76 11.15
CA GLU A 29 2.85 -8.93 10.35
C GLU A 29 1.80 -8.54 9.30
N VAL A 30 2.12 -8.74 8.02
CA VAL A 30 1.23 -8.42 6.91
C VAL A 30 0.53 -9.70 6.43
N TYR A 31 -0.80 -9.68 6.44
CA TYR A 31 -1.65 -10.77 5.96
C TYR A 31 -2.38 -10.34 4.68
N SER A 32 -2.52 -11.26 3.74
CA SER A 32 -3.26 -11.02 2.50
C SER A 32 -4.20 -12.19 2.18
N ARG A 33 -5.31 -11.87 1.49
CA ARG A 33 -6.35 -12.83 1.10
C ARG A 33 -5.95 -13.54 -0.20
N VAL A 34 -5.81 -14.87 -0.13
CA VAL A 34 -5.39 -15.68 -1.28
C VAL A 34 -6.61 -16.22 -2.06
N VAL A 35 -7.22 -17.32 -1.59
CA VAL A 35 -8.41 -17.97 -2.18
C VAL A 35 -9.44 -18.29 -1.09
N GLY A 36 -9.84 -17.26 -0.33
CA GLY A 36 -10.88 -17.38 0.70
C GLY A 36 -10.39 -17.40 2.15
N TYR A 37 -9.07 -17.41 2.39
CA TYR A 37 -8.49 -17.26 3.73
C TYR A 37 -7.30 -16.29 3.73
N LEU A 38 -6.90 -15.82 4.93
CA LEU A 38 -5.75 -14.95 5.16
C LEU A 38 -4.49 -15.79 5.38
N ARG A 39 -3.40 -15.45 4.68
CA ARG A 39 -2.08 -16.04 4.86
C ARG A 39 -1.04 -14.94 5.10
N PRO A 40 -0.06 -15.13 6.00
CA PRO A 40 1.07 -14.20 6.13
C PRO A 40 1.79 -14.05 4.79
N VAL A 41 2.02 -12.81 4.37
CA VAL A 41 2.72 -12.50 3.11
C VAL A 41 4.17 -12.98 3.16
N GLU A 42 4.78 -12.97 4.33
CA GLU A 42 6.15 -13.45 4.56
C GLU A 42 6.34 -14.94 4.23
N GLN A 43 5.25 -15.71 4.21
CA GLN A 43 5.28 -17.15 3.90
C GLN A 43 5.01 -17.45 2.42
N TRP A 44 4.98 -16.45 1.54
CA TRP A 44 4.69 -16.66 0.11
C TRP A 44 5.91 -17.21 -0.63
N ASN A 45 5.71 -18.30 -1.38
CA ASN A 45 6.73 -18.81 -2.29
C ASN A 45 6.81 -17.94 -3.57
N ALA A 46 7.85 -18.14 -4.37
CA ALA A 46 8.09 -17.36 -5.59
C ALA A 46 6.88 -17.35 -6.54
N GLY A 47 6.25 -18.50 -6.78
CA GLY A 47 5.07 -18.58 -7.66
C GLY A 47 3.84 -17.83 -7.14
N LYS A 48 3.66 -17.70 -5.82
CA LYS A 48 2.57 -16.89 -5.25
C LYS A 48 2.84 -15.39 -5.36
N GLN A 49 4.10 -14.98 -5.27
CA GLN A 49 4.50 -13.59 -5.49
C GLN A 49 4.26 -13.19 -6.95
N GLU A 50 4.62 -14.06 -7.91
CA GLU A 50 4.34 -13.88 -9.34
C GLU A 50 2.84 -13.84 -9.62
N GLU A 51 2.07 -14.82 -9.11
CA GLU A 51 0.60 -14.82 -9.24
C GLU A 51 -0.02 -13.53 -8.69
N PHE A 52 0.47 -13.04 -7.54
CA PHE A 52 -0.04 -11.80 -6.96
C PHE A 52 0.28 -10.57 -7.80
N ALA A 53 1.47 -10.52 -8.41
CA ALA A 53 1.87 -9.43 -9.31
C ALA A 53 0.98 -9.36 -10.57
N ASP A 54 0.47 -10.50 -11.03
CA ASP A 54 -0.44 -10.57 -12.18
C ASP A 54 -1.90 -10.17 -11.84
N ARG A 55 -2.25 -10.02 -10.56
CA ARG A 55 -3.61 -9.64 -10.14
C ARG A 55 -3.94 -8.21 -10.57
N LYS A 56 -5.09 -8.04 -11.21
CA LYS A 56 -5.60 -6.73 -11.62
C LYS A 56 -6.62 -6.20 -10.61
N LEU A 57 -6.42 -4.97 -10.17
CA LEU A 57 -7.41 -4.26 -9.36
C LEU A 57 -8.56 -3.80 -10.24
N PHE A 58 -9.78 -4.02 -9.76
CA PHE A 58 -10.95 -3.40 -10.38
C PHE A 58 -10.96 -1.92 -10.01
N HIS A 59 -10.78 -1.06 -11.00
CA HIS A 59 -11.00 0.37 -10.86
C HIS A 59 -12.41 0.68 -11.35
N PRO A 60 -13.36 1.06 -10.47
CA PRO A 60 -14.62 1.60 -10.93
C PRO A 60 -14.31 2.89 -11.70
N GLU A 61 -14.67 2.93 -12.97
CA GLU A 61 -14.52 4.12 -13.80
C GLU A 61 -15.28 5.26 -13.13
N THR A 62 -14.58 6.34 -12.76
CA THR A 62 -15.25 7.54 -12.28
C THR A 62 -15.81 8.24 -13.50
N GLU A 63 -17.03 7.88 -13.91
CA GLU A 63 -17.79 8.53 -15.00
C GLU A 63 -18.25 9.95 -14.62
N ALA A 64 -17.35 10.84 -14.18
CA ALA A 64 -17.66 12.24 -13.95
C ALA A 64 -16.42 13.14 -13.98
N THR A 65 -16.05 13.60 -15.18
CA THR A 65 -15.76 15.02 -15.54
C THR A 65 -14.83 15.07 -16.75
N SER A 66 -15.42 14.90 -17.92
CA SER A 66 -15.17 15.85 -19.00
C SER A 66 -16.54 16.26 -19.49
N ARG A 67 -17.00 17.38 -18.93
CA ARG A 67 -18.15 18.12 -19.42
C ARG A 67 -17.92 18.28 -20.91
N ASN A 68 -18.80 17.71 -21.73
CA ASN A 68 -19.01 18.23 -23.07
C ASN A 68 -19.38 19.71 -22.88
N ALA A 69 -18.39 20.60 -23.01
CA ALA A 69 -18.64 21.99 -23.32
C ALA A 69 -19.19 21.96 -24.74
N ASN A 70 -20.51 21.85 -24.88
CA ASN A 70 -21.14 21.99 -26.18
C ASN A 70 -21.24 23.50 -26.49
N PRO A 71 -20.56 24.01 -27.53
CA PRO A 71 -20.52 25.43 -27.86
C PRO A 71 -21.58 25.79 -28.92
N TRP A 72 -22.78 25.21 -28.79
CA TRP A 72 -23.97 25.53 -29.60
C TRP A 72 -25.23 25.36 -28.75
#